data_AF-E3M953-F1
#
_entry.id   AF-E3M953-F1
#
_cell.length_a   1.000
_cell.length_b   1.000
_cell.length_c   1.000
_cell.angle_alpha   90.00
_cell.angle_beta   90.00
_cell.angle_gamma   90.00
#
_symmetry.space_group_name_H-M   'P 1'
#
loop_
_entity.id
_entity.type
_entity.pdbx_description
1 polymer ?
#
loop_
_entity_poly.entity_id
_entity_poly.type
_entity_poly.pdbx_seq_one_letter_code
_entity_poly.pdbx_strand_id
1 'polypeptide(L)'
;MSLFQSLLIFLSFVAIKDVSPYYTDNYFVDKINDLRRTYAKKYNVPNMHRLMWSEDLVNILDRLDWSVAWPEARITWRYTALKFYETSQIETDVIDFLKKTPEEKSKTIKTDAKSSMKGMELFNPLQRFIGCYPKREGNSSFPVCLVGTEGSFTMFDTTGQSTGIPGSECHKRYKNEGGLCVPNNEDEESYYGHLEDIIESVNQIREDYSREFNVPNMHQLVRDIFSTARNNFFQIWSDDLLKNLQNMNRDNGFKGACVTWRYVHIDTSNKGSIKKELSSTFFEKSDVEKRSFVSINSHKTLESLEFLNPLQKFIACSRNSNTRFICLLGTEGKFTMFDYSHKSSETPGSNCHKRYRNDSGICVAIKPEEESYFGRQSDFMSDINEIRRRYAKEYRVSNMHALTWSNELAEVLDPLDTTGVRAKAKETWRYGALNTYDNTIYHIKADVTRFFEMNRTAKNDHIVKTLSDKDTMDRLEFLNPLQKTIACGRKEEEGVTYIICLLGPEGNFTIFDTSFQSQLAAGSKCHKGYYNEDGLCIMQIPTQVPIIDYRKMAEEERNKALTEEPEPEPILENHGNEISLGYLLVFLLAKLFFNI
;
A
#
# COMPACT_ATOMS: atom_id res chain seq x y z
N MET A 1 -18.96 51.55 49.28
CA MET A 1 -18.31 50.24 49.43
C MET A 1 -16.81 50.48 49.56
N SER A 2 -16.21 50.06 50.67
CA SER A 2 -14.77 50.22 50.88
C SER A 2 -13.98 49.22 50.02
N LEU A 3 -12.73 49.51 49.69
CA LEU A 3 -11.83 48.63 48.93
C LEU A 3 -11.78 47.20 49.49
N PHE A 4 -12.02 47.03 50.80
CA PHE A 4 -12.14 45.74 51.47
C PHE A 4 -13.37 44.93 51.06
N GLN A 5 -14.51 45.56 50.79
CA GLN A 5 -15.71 44.87 50.27
C GLN A 5 -15.50 44.44 48.82
N SER A 6 -14.78 45.22 48.00
CA SER A 6 -14.44 44.81 46.63
C SER A 6 -13.42 43.66 46.60
N LEU A 7 -12.48 43.60 47.54
CA LEU A 7 -11.51 42.50 47.65
C LEU A 7 -12.16 41.20 48.15
N LEU A 8 -13.11 41.28 49.09
CA LEU A 8 -13.88 40.12 49.55
C LEU A 8 -14.81 39.56 48.46
N ILE A 9 -15.38 40.43 47.62
CA ILE A 9 -16.14 40.01 46.44
C ILE A 9 -15.19 39.34 45.42
N PHE A 10 -14.03 39.93 45.14
CA PHE A 10 -13.03 39.32 44.25
C PHE A 10 -12.52 37.97 44.75
N LEU A 11 -12.26 37.83 46.06
CA LEU A 11 -11.85 36.56 46.68
C LEU A 11 -12.99 35.55 46.77
N SER A 12 -14.25 35.99 46.83
CA SER A 12 -15.42 35.09 46.69
C SER A 12 -15.69 34.63 45.25
N PHE A 13 -15.15 35.33 44.24
CA PHE A 13 -15.08 34.85 42.86
C PHE A 13 -13.81 34.03 42.56
N VAL A 14 -12.86 33.94 43.50
CA VAL A 14 -11.85 32.87 43.55
C VAL A 14 -12.42 31.65 44.30
N ALA A 15 -13.70 31.35 44.07
CA ALA A 15 -14.26 30.05 44.36
C ALA A 15 -13.94 29.15 43.16
N ILE A 16 -13.02 28.21 43.39
CA ILE A 16 -12.88 26.97 42.62
C ILE A 16 -12.74 27.24 41.11
N LYS A 17 -11.55 27.69 40.69
CA LYS A 17 -11.06 27.22 39.39
C LYS A 17 -11.07 25.70 39.50
N ASP A 18 -11.93 25.08 38.71
CA ASP A 18 -11.99 23.64 38.48
C ASP A 18 -10.62 23.03 38.69
N VAL A 19 -10.52 22.04 39.59
CA VAL A 19 -9.49 21.03 39.43
C VAL A 19 -9.69 20.52 38.02
N SER A 20 -8.78 20.90 37.13
CA SER A 20 -8.85 20.58 35.72
C SER A 20 -9.22 19.09 35.59
N PRO A 21 -10.22 18.70 34.78
CA PRO A 21 -10.54 17.30 34.51
C PRO A 21 -9.27 16.49 34.17
N TYR A 22 -8.32 17.16 33.52
CA TYR A 22 -7.00 16.66 33.15
C TYR A 22 -6.13 16.16 34.32
N TYR A 23 -6.27 16.72 35.53
CA TYR A 23 -5.44 16.36 36.68
C TYR A 23 -5.94 15.08 37.38
N THR A 24 -7.26 14.84 37.37
CA THR A 24 -7.88 13.62 37.92
C THR A 24 -7.69 12.42 37.01
N ASP A 25 -7.68 12.63 35.70
CA ASP A 25 -7.59 11.56 34.70
C ASP A 25 -6.21 10.90 34.70
N ASN A 26 -5.12 11.68 34.74
CA ASN A 26 -3.75 11.14 34.81
C ASN A 26 -3.52 10.33 36.10
N TYR A 27 -3.98 10.82 37.25
CA TYR A 27 -3.82 10.12 38.53
C TYR A 27 -4.57 8.77 38.55
N PHE A 28 -5.76 8.72 37.95
CA PHE A 28 -6.51 7.47 37.81
C PHE A 28 -5.74 6.47 36.95
N VAL A 29 -5.25 6.89 35.78
CA VAL A 29 -4.48 6.03 34.86
C VAL A 29 -3.19 5.52 35.51
N ASP A 30 -2.48 6.35 36.27
CA ASP A 30 -1.28 5.94 37.01
C ASP A 30 -1.57 4.81 38.00
N LYS A 31 -2.66 4.91 38.78
CA LYS A 31 -3.07 3.83 39.70
C LYS A 31 -3.41 2.54 38.98
N ILE A 32 -4.09 2.63 37.82
CA ILE A 32 -4.37 1.45 37.01
C ILE A 32 -3.08 0.82 36.50
N ASN A 33 -2.11 1.63 36.08
CA ASN A 33 -0.81 1.15 35.65
C ASN A 33 -0.01 0.48 36.78
N ASP A 34 -0.10 0.98 38.02
CA ASP A 34 0.50 0.32 39.18
C ASP A 34 -0.12 -1.05 39.45
N LEU A 35 -1.44 -1.17 39.30
CA LEU A 35 -2.11 -2.48 39.36
C LEU A 35 -1.64 -3.37 38.20
N ARG A 36 -1.64 -2.89 36.96
CA ARG A 36 -1.16 -3.66 35.80
C ARG A 36 0.26 -4.17 36.03
N ARG A 37 1.16 -3.36 36.58
CA ARG A 37 2.53 -3.74 36.93
C ARG A 37 2.55 -4.83 38.00
N THR A 38 1.74 -4.67 39.05
CA THR A 38 1.62 -5.65 40.14
C THR A 38 1.17 -7.01 39.61
N TYR A 39 0.14 -7.03 38.78
CA TYR A 39 -0.38 -8.26 38.18
C TYR A 39 0.58 -8.84 37.12
N ALA A 40 1.26 -8.01 36.33
CA ALA A 40 2.26 -8.46 35.37
C ALA A 40 3.40 -9.22 36.06
N LYS A 41 3.90 -8.70 37.19
CA LYS A 41 4.92 -9.39 38.00
C LYS A 41 4.38 -10.64 38.67
N LYS A 42 3.18 -10.57 39.25
CA LYS A 42 2.56 -11.71 39.96
C LYS A 42 2.30 -12.90 39.04
N TYR A 43 1.92 -12.64 37.79
CA TYR A 43 1.52 -13.66 36.81
C TYR A 43 2.51 -13.82 35.64
N ASN A 44 3.72 -13.25 35.75
CA ASN A 44 4.77 -13.39 34.75
C ASN A 44 4.28 -13.05 33.33
N VAL A 45 3.67 -11.87 33.17
CA VAL A 45 3.07 -11.42 31.90
C VAL A 45 4.10 -10.67 31.07
N PRO A 46 4.60 -11.25 29.96
CA PRO A 46 5.75 -10.69 29.26
C PRO A 46 5.45 -9.46 28.42
N ASN A 47 4.18 -9.20 28.09
CA ASN A 47 3.74 -8.18 27.14
C ASN A 47 2.67 -7.22 27.71
N MET A 48 2.66 -6.98 29.03
CA MET A 48 1.72 -6.04 29.65
C MET A 48 2.12 -4.59 29.33
N HIS A 49 1.33 -3.90 28.51
CA HIS A 49 1.62 -2.51 28.15
C HIS A 49 1.13 -1.52 29.21
N ARG A 50 1.82 -0.40 29.35
CA ARG A 50 1.29 0.75 30.10
C ARG A 50 0.11 1.36 29.32
N LEU A 51 -0.95 1.73 30.03
CA LEU A 51 -2.04 2.53 29.47
C LEU A 51 -1.64 4.00 29.46
N MET A 52 -1.83 4.66 28.32
CA MET A 52 -1.58 6.08 28.10
C MET A 52 -2.91 6.79 27.88
N TRP A 53 -3.04 8.01 28.39
CA TRP A 53 -4.25 8.80 28.15
C TRP A 53 -4.39 9.14 26.66
N SER A 54 -5.61 9.04 26.13
CA SER A 54 -5.91 9.29 24.73
C SER A 54 -7.13 10.21 24.59
N GLU A 55 -6.86 11.45 24.19
CA GLU A 55 -7.90 12.40 23.79
C GLU A 55 -8.73 11.88 22.60
N ASP A 56 -8.12 11.08 21.72
CA ASP A 56 -8.84 10.43 20.63
C ASP A 56 -9.95 9.50 21.16
N LEU A 57 -9.66 8.70 22.19
CA LEU A 57 -10.65 7.83 22.83
C LEU A 57 -11.72 8.64 23.59
N VAL A 58 -11.35 9.75 24.23
CA VAL A 58 -12.30 10.67 24.87
C VAL A 58 -13.26 11.25 23.83
N ASN A 59 -12.73 11.74 22.71
CA ASN A 59 -13.52 12.31 21.61
C ASN A 59 -14.45 11.29 20.95
N ILE A 60 -14.01 10.03 20.81
CA ILE A 60 -14.88 8.93 20.38
C ILE A 60 -15.99 8.75 21.41
N LEU A 61 -15.63 8.60 22.68
CA LEU A 61 -16.57 8.30 23.74
C LEU A 61 -17.62 9.38 23.90
N ASP A 62 -17.25 10.66 23.93
CA ASP A 62 -18.15 11.81 24.07
C ASP A 62 -19.33 11.72 23.08
N ARG A 63 -19.04 11.36 21.82
CA ARG A 63 -20.04 11.26 20.73
C ARG A 63 -20.93 10.03 20.79
N LEU A 64 -20.53 8.98 21.52
CA LEU A 64 -21.32 7.74 21.61
C LEU A 64 -22.56 7.93 22.49
N ASP A 65 -23.71 7.48 22.01
CA ASP A 65 -24.91 7.39 22.83
C ASP A 65 -24.85 6.12 23.70
N TRP A 66 -24.88 6.28 25.03
CA TRP A 66 -24.81 5.16 25.98
C TRP A 66 -26.03 4.23 25.89
N SER A 67 -27.17 4.73 25.40
CA SER A 67 -28.42 3.98 25.34
C SER A 67 -28.49 2.96 24.19
N VAL A 68 -27.55 3.01 23.26
CA VAL A 68 -27.50 2.11 22.08
C VAL A 68 -26.34 1.14 22.17
N ALA A 69 -26.48 0.00 21.50
CA ALA A 69 -25.39 -0.95 21.38
C ALA A 69 -24.22 -0.33 20.57
N TRP A 70 -22.99 -0.60 21.00
CA TRP A 70 -21.77 -0.15 20.34
C TRP A 70 -21.10 -1.32 19.59
N PRO A 71 -21.50 -1.61 18.33
CA PRO A 71 -20.89 -2.69 17.55
C PRO A 71 -19.39 -2.47 17.33
N GLU A 72 -18.92 -1.23 17.29
CA GLU A 72 -17.51 -0.84 17.09
C GLU A 72 -16.63 -1.12 18.32
N ALA A 73 -17.22 -1.26 19.51
CA ALA A 73 -16.56 -1.48 20.81
C ALA A 73 -15.83 -2.82 20.96
N ARG A 74 -15.61 -3.51 19.85
CA ARG A 74 -14.85 -4.77 19.78
C ARG A 74 -14.01 -4.83 18.51
N ILE A 75 -13.82 -3.74 17.78
CA ILE A 75 -12.96 -3.71 16.59
C ILE A 75 -11.60 -3.13 16.97
N THR A 76 -11.57 -1.91 17.51
CA THR A 76 -10.35 -1.15 17.80
C THR A 76 -10.23 -0.72 19.27
N TRP A 77 -11.30 -0.85 20.04
CA TRP A 77 -11.35 -0.53 21.46
C TRP A 77 -12.37 -1.42 22.16
N ARG A 78 -12.33 -1.42 23.50
CA ARG A 78 -13.30 -2.01 24.42
C ARG A 78 -13.69 -0.97 25.47
N TYR A 79 -14.64 -1.28 26.34
CA TYR A 79 -15.13 -0.29 27.31
C TYR A 79 -15.47 -0.90 28.67
N THR A 80 -15.39 -0.07 29.70
CA THR A 80 -15.86 -0.38 31.04
C THR A 80 -16.62 0.81 31.62
N ALA A 81 -17.70 0.54 32.34
CA ALA A 81 -18.42 1.54 33.11
C ALA A 81 -18.01 1.43 34.58
N LEU A 82 -17.63 2.56 35.16
CA LEU A 82 -17.17 2.66 36.54
C LEU A 82 -18.24 3.38 37.37
N LYS A 83 -18.23 3.14 38.67
CA LYS A 83 -19.08 3.91 39.59
C LYS A 83 -18.46 5.29 39.87
N PHE A 84 -17.15 5.32 40.10
CA PHE A 84 -16.31 6.50 40.33
C PHE A 84 -14.90 6.20 39.81
N TYR A 85 -14.04 7.22 39.71
CA TYR A 85 -12.60 7.08 39.39
C TYR A 85 -11.79 6.51 40.58
N GLU A 86 -12.20 5.34 41.05
CA GLU A 86 -11.55 4.62 42.17
C GLU A 86 -11.18 3.21 41.75
N THR A 87 -10.03 2.73 42.24
CA THR A 87 -9.52 1.39 41.91
C THR A 87 -10.13 0.27 42.75
N SER A 88 -10.80 0.59 43.86
CA SER A 88 -11.38 -0.40 44.79
C SER A 88 -12.37 -1.36 44.12
N GLN A 89 -13.28 -0.83 43.30
CA GLN A 89 -14.22 -1.64 42.53
C GLN A 89 -13.51 -2.47 41.46
N ILE A 90 -12.50 -1.88 40.81
CA ILE A 90 -11.72 -2.53 39.76
C ILE A 90 -10.94 -3.72 40.34
N GLU A 91 -10.31 -3.55 41.50
CA GLU A 91 -9.63 -4.62 42.22
C GLU A 91 -10.59 -5.72 42.65
N THR A 92 -11.80 -5.35 43.10
CA THR A 92 -12.85 -6.33 43.44
C THR A 92 -13.24 -7.17 42.23
N ASP A 93 -13.51 -6.52 41.09
CA ASP A 93 -13.83 -7.20 39.82
C ASP A 93 -12.71 -8.17 39.41
N VAL A 94 -11.45 -7.76 39.57
CA VAL A 94 -10.28 -8.59 39.26
C VAL A 94 -10.19 -9.80 40.18
N ILE A 95 -10.33 -9.58 41.49
CA ILE A 95 -10.28 -10.65 42.49
C ILE A 95 -11.38 -11.67 42.23
N ASP A 96 -12.61 -11.21 41.94
CA ASP A 96 -13.74 -12.09 41.69
C ASP A 96 -13.58 -12.87 40.38
N PHE A 97 -13.02 -12.25 39.34
CA PHE A 97 -12.66 -12.97 38.11
C PHE A 97 -11.56 -14.03 38.37
N LEU A 98 -10.54 -13.70 39.15
CA LEU A 98 -9.41 -14.59 39.41
C LEU A 98 -9.77 -15.81 40.27
N LYS A 99 -10.80 -15.71 41.12
CA LYS A 99 -11.34 -16.82 41.93
C LYS A 99 -12.04 -17.92 41.12
N LYS A 100 -12.50 -17.60 39.90
CA LYS A 100 -13.19 -18.56 39.01
C LYS A 100 -12.26 -19.71 38.61
N THR A 101 -12.84 -20.89 38.35
CA THR A 101 -12.08 -22.03 37.81
C THR A 101 -11.61 -21.74 36.37
N PRO A 102 -10.60 -22.47 35.83
CA PRO A 102 -10.18 -22.31 34.45
C PRO A 102 -11.33 -22.45 33.42
N GLU A 103 -12.26 -23.36 33.66
CA GLU A 103 -13.44 -23.61 32.81
C GLU A 103 -14.40 -22.42 32.87
N GLU A 104 -14.66 -21.91 34.07
CA GLU A 104 -15.52 -20.73 34.29
C GLU A 104 -14.91 -19.47 33.66
N LYS A 105 -13.59 -19.29 33.78
CA LYS A 105 -12.85 -18.21 33.12
C LYS A 105 -12.97 -18.32 31.61
N SER A 106 -12.71 -19.50 31.04
CA SER A 106 -12.84 -19.76 29.61
C SER A 106 -14.25 -19.51 29.09
N LYS A 107 -15.27 -19.96 29.84
CA LYS A 107 -16.68 -19.69 29.52
C LYS A 107 -16.99 -18.20 29.57
N THR A 108 -16.59 -17.51 30.65
CA THR A 108 -16.77 -16.05 30.81
C THR A 108 -16.11 -15.30 29.65
N ILE A 109 -14.87 -15.62 29.29
CA ILE A 109 -14.19 -14.98 28.16
C ILE A 109 -14.96 -15.22 26.86
N LYS A 110 -15.46 -16.44 26.61
CA LYS A 110 -16.23 -16.74 25.38
C LYS A 110 -17.58 -16.03 25.32
N THR A 111 -18.33 -15.94 26.43
CA THR A 111 -19.63 -15.24 26.45
C THR A 111 -19.47 -13.73 26.52
N ASP A 112 -18.61 -13.25 27.40
CA ASP A 112 -18.57 -11.86 27.84
C ASP A 112 -17.56 -11.04 27.03
N ALA A 113 -16.68 -11.65 26.21
CA ALA A 113 -15.94 -10.94 25.17
C ALA A 113 -16.87 -10.22 24.18
N LYS A 114 -18.14 -10.64 24.09
CA LYS A 114 -19.23 -9.97 23.37
C LYS A 114 -19.93 -8.87 24.20
N SER A 115 -19.37 -8.46 25.33
CA SER A 115 -19.86 -7.38 26.20
C SER A 115 -18.69 -6.74 26.94
N SER A 116 -18.94 -5.96 27.99
CA SER A 116 -17.87 -5.43 28.85
C SER A 116 -17.47 -6.48 29.90
N MET A 117 -16.16 -6.69 30.06
CA MET A 117 -15.55 -7.48 31.13
C MET A 117 -15.39 -6.68 32.44
N LYS A 118 -16.05 -5.52 32.56
CA LYS A 118 -15.99 -4.62 33.73
C LYS A 118 -14.54 -4.21 34.03
N GLY A 119 -14.12 -4.19 35.29
CA GLY A 119 -12.74 -3.84 35.68
C GLY A 119 -11.66 -4.64 34.97
N MET A 120 -11.95 -5.86 34.50
CA MET A 120 -10.97 -6.69 33.77
C MET A 120 -10.54 -6.10 32.43
N GLU A 121 -11.35 -5.23 31.81
CA GLU A 121 -10.98 -4.55 30.55
C GLU A 121 -9.66 -3.77 30.69
N LEU A 122 -9.38 -3.26 31.89
CA LEU A 122 -8.18 -2.50 32.23
C LEU A 122 -6.94 -3.37 32.42
N PHE A 123 -7.05 -4.70 32.32
CA PHE A 123 -5.95 -5.66 32.53
C PHE A 123 -5.62 -6.49 31.28
N ASN A 124 -6.24 -6.20 30.15
CA ASN A 124 -5.83 -6.78 28.88
C ASN A 124 -4.41 -6.27 28.52
N PRO A 125 -3.42 -7.16 28.35
CA PRO A 125 -2.01 -6.79 28.23
C PRO A 125 -1.68 -6.04 26.94
N LEU A 126 -2.49 -6.21 25.88
CA LEU A 126 -2.28 -5.59 24.57
C LEU A 126 -2.92 -4.20 24.46
N GLN A 127 -3.72 -3.77 25.44
CA GLN A 127 -4.24 -2.41 25.49
C GLN A 127 -3.12 -1.44 25.89
N ARG A 128 -3.04 -0.31 25.18
CA ARG A 128 -2.02 0.74 25.29
C ARG A 128 -2.60 2.12 25.58
N PHE A 129 -3.87 2.35 25.28
CA PHE A 129 -4.54 3.64 25.42
C PHE A 129 -5.80 3.53 26.23
N ILE A 130 -6.12 4.61 26.96
CA ILE A 130 -7.36 4.76 27.72
C ILE A 130 -7.88 6.18 27.58
N GLY A 131 -9.19 6.35 27.48
CA GLY A 131 -9.85 7.65 27.53
C GLY A 131 -11.18 7.51 28.23
N CYS A 132 -11.43 8.36 29.22
CA CYS A 132 -12.64 8.29 30.04
C CYS A 132 -13.49 9.55 29.87
N TYR A 133 -14.80 9.38 29.89
CA TYR A 133 -15.75 10.48 29.77
C TYR A 133 -17.05 10.13 30.53
N PRO A 134 -17.66 11.10 31.24
CA PRO A 134 -18.90 10.84 31.96
C PRO A 134 -20.07 10.58 31.00
N LYS A 135 -20.80 9.49 31.23
CA LYS A 135 -22.10 9.24 30.60
C LYS A 135 -23.23 9.48 31.58
N ARG A 136 -24.44 9.67 31.04
CA ARG A 136 -25.65 9.93 31.82
C ARG A 136 -26.68 8.84 31.54
N GLU A 137 -27.29 8.34 32.60
CA GLU A 137 -28.45 7.46 32.54
C GLU A 137 -29.49 7.96 33.54
N GLY A 138 -30.59 8.50 33.02
CA GLY A 138 -31.53 9.29 33.83
C GLY A 138 -30.85 10.49 34.50
N ASN A 139 -30.96 10.57 35.83
CA ASN A 139 -30.34 11.63 36.64
C ASN A 139 -28.94 11.28 37.15
N SER A 140 -28.43 10.08 36.85
CA SER A 140 -27.13 9.62 37.32
C SER A 140 -26.06 9.88 36.27
N SER A 141 -24.90 10.38 36.69
CA SER A 141 -23.70 10.46 35.85
C SER A 141 -22.64 9.51 36.41
N PHE A 142 -22.00 8.76 35.52
CA PHE A 142 -20.97 7.79 35.89
C PHE A 142 -19.84 7.79 34.84
N PRO A 143 -18.59 7.51 35.24
CA PRO A 143 -17.48 7.45 34.30
C PRO A 143 -17.61 6.21 33.40
N VAL A 144 -17.41 6.41 32.10
CA VAL A 144 -17.15 5.32 31.15
C VAL A 144 -15.75 5.50 30.62
N CYS A 145 -15.00 4.41 30.49
CA CYS A 145 -13.66 4.42 29.91
C CYS A 145 -13.62 3.52 28.69
N LEU A 146 -13.06 4.03 27.60
CA LEU A 146 -12.63 3.22 26.46
C LEU A 146 -11.18 2.81 26.67
N VAL A 147 -10.85 1.58 26.28
CA VAL A 147 -9.48 1.05 26.25
C VAL A 147 -9.16 0.49 24.87
N GLY A 148 -8.03 0.92 24.32
CA GLY A 148 -7.55 0.58 22.97
C GLY A 148 -6.10 0.12 22.99
N THR A 149 -5.55 -0.50 21.95
CA THR A 149 -5.98 -0.50 20.55
C THR A 149 -6.67 -1.79 20.07
N GLU A 150 -6.98 -2.72 20.98
CA GLU A 150 -7.52 -4.03 20.61
C GLU A 150 -9.02 -4.11 20.92
N GLY A 151 -9.81 -4.55 19.95
CA GLY A 151 -11.21 -4.86 20.17
C GLY A 151 -11.48 -6.23 20.81
N SER A 152 -10.49 -7.12 20.76
CA SER A 152 -10.55 -8.44 21.37
C SER A 152 -10.15 -8.41 22.85
N PHE A 153 -10.74 -9.30 23.65
CA PHE A 153 -10.33 -9.47 25.04
C PHE A 153 -9.31 -10.60 25.14
N THR A 154 -8.07 -10.25 25.43
CA THR A 154 -6.98 -11.21 25.65
C THR A 154 -6.65 -11.23 27.13
N MET A 155 -6.70 -12.42 27.74
CA MET A 155 -6.31 -12.62 29.12
C MET A 155 -4.94 -13.29 29.18
N PHE A 156 -4.08 -12.83 30.07
CA PHE A 156 -2.81 -13.49 30.38
C PHE A 156 -3.04 -14.76 31.22
N ASP A 157 -2.03 -15.63 31.30
CA ASP A 157 -2.12 -16.84 32.13
C ASP A 157 -2.31 -16.49 33.61
N THR A 158 -3.48 -16.82 34.16
CA THR A 158 -3.83 -16.57 35.57
C THR A 158 -3.53 -17.75 36.49
N THR A 159 -2.97 -18.85 35.98
CA THR A 159 -2.60 -20.02 36.79
C THR A 159 -1.31 -19.79 37.58
N GLY A 160 -0.50 -18.81 37.16
CA GLY A 160 0.82 -18.56 37.73
C GLY A 160 1.89 -19.54 37.25
N GLN A 161 1.61 -20.32 36.21
CA GLN A 161 2.57 -21.27 35.63
C GLN A 161 3.40 -20.66 34.50
N SER A 162 3.01 -19.48 33.99
CA SER A 162 3.81 -18.71 33.03
C SER A 162 5.26 -18.55 33.51
N THR A 163 6.19 -18.95 32.63
CA THR A 163 7.63 -18.74 32.76
C THR A 163 8.11 -17.48 32.04
N GLY A 164 7.18 -16.69 31.50
CA GLY A 164 7.48 -15.42 30.84
C GLY A 164 8.18 -14.44 31.77
N ILE A 165 9.04 -13.60 31.21
CA ILE A 165 9.71 -12.55 31.99
C ILE A 165 8.88 -11.26 31.82
N PRO A 166 8.37 -10.64 32.89
CA PRO A 166 7.60 -9.40 32.77
C PRO A 166 8.30 -8.33 31.91
N GLY A 167 7.62 -7.88 30.86
CA GLY A 167 8.14 -6.90 29.90
C GLY A 167 9.17 -7.44 28.88
N SER A 168 9.36 -8.75 28.74
CA SER A 168 10.28 -9.30 27.74
C SER A 168 9.75 -9.31 26.30
N GLU A 169 8.43 -9.20 26.13
CA GLU A 169 7.75 -9.28 24.82
C GLU A 169 7.03 -7.96 24.49
N CYS A 170 7.73 -6.84 24.66
CA CYS A 170 7.18 -5.53 24.35
C CYS A 170 7.01 -5.31 22.84
N HIS A 171 5.95 -4.58 22.48
CA HIS A 171 5.72 -4.16 21.10
C HIS A 171 6.91 -3.32 20.57
N LYS A 172 7.10 -3.31 19.25
CA LYS A 172 8.07 -2.45 18.58
C LYS A 172 7.88 -0.99 19.02
N ARG A 173 8.97 -0.29 19.35
CA ARG A 173 9.01 1.05 20.00
C ARG A 173 8.68 1.09 21.50
N TYR A 174 8.50 -0.05 22.15
CA TYR A 174 8.32 -0.12 23.60
C TYR A 174 9.51 -0.83 24.23
N LYS A 175 9.80 -0.45 25.48
CA LYS A 175 10.85 -1.02 26.31
C LYS A 175 10.27 -1.51 27.62
N ASN A 176 10.98 -2.44 28.25
CA ASN A 176 10.63 -2.90 29.59
C ASN A 176 10.98 -1.82 30.61
N GLU A 177 10.00 -1.43 31.42
CA GLU A 177 10.20 -0.61 32.60
C GLU A 177 9.50 -1.25 33.81
N GLY A 178 10.29 -1.96 34.61
CA GLY A 178 9.83 -2.57 35.84
C GLY A 178 8.72 -3.61 35.64
N GLY A 179 8.71 -4.32 34.52
CA GLY A 179 7.74 -5.36 34.17
C GLY A 179 6.55 -4.89 33.35
N LEU A 180 6.51 -3.61 32.96
CA LEU A 180 5.56 -3.07 31.98
C LEU A 180 6.26 -2.68 30.69
N CYS A 181 5.57 -2.80 29.57
CA CYS A 181 5.99 -2.26 28.29
C CYS A 181 5.58 -0.79 28.19
N VAL A 182 6.57 0.11 28.22
CA VAL A 182 6.40 1.57 28.12
C VAL A 182 6.95 2.06 26.79
N PRO A 183 6.36 3.10 26.17
CA PRO A 183 6.86 3.62 24.91
C PRO A 183 8.28 4.18 25.07
N ASN A 184 9.07 4.12 23.99
CA ASN A 184 10.38 4.76 23.93
C ASN A 184 10.24 6.29 23.89
N ASN A 185 9.20 6.79 23.21
CA ASN A 185 8.79 8.19 23.18
C ASN A 185 7.25 8.24 23.26
N GLU A 186 6.70 8.80 24.34
CA GLU A 186 5.26 8.87 24.56
C GLU A 186 4.56 9.86 23.63
N ASP A 187 5.23 10.97 23.28
CA ASP A 187 4.67 12.04 22.45
C ASP A 187 4.49 11.62 20.98
N GLU A 188 5.16 10.56 20.55
CA GLU A 188 5.03 10.02 19.20
C GLU A 188 3.86 9.02 19.06
N GLU A 189 3.42 8.41 20.16
CA GLU A 189 2.44 7.33 20.11
C GLU A 189 1.02 7.87 19.90
N SER A 190 0.25 7.18 19.04
CA SER A 190 -1.14 7.54 18.75
C SER A 190 -2.04 6.32 18.88
N TYR A 191 -3.26 6.52 19.38
CA TYR A 191 -4.28 5.47 19.45
C TYR A 191 -4.55 4.81 18.08
N TYR A 192 -4.53 5.60 17.02
CA TYR A 192 -4.72 5.11 15.65
C TYR A 192 -3.48 4.40 15.10
N GLY A 193 -2.33 4.56 15.76
CA GLY A 193 -1.04 4.01 15.37
C GLY A 193 -0.32 4.84 14.31
N HIS A 194 0.81 4.32 13.84
CA HIS A 194 1.68 5.00 12.88
C HIS A 194 1.45 4.49 11.46
N LEU A 195 1.73 5.34 10.47
CA LEU A 195 1.59 4.98 9.07
C LEU A 195 2.51 3.80 8.71
N GLU A 196 3.70 3.77 9.29
CA GLU A 196 4.70 2.75 9.07
C GLU A 196 4.22 1.36 9.52
N ASP A 197 3.41 1.33 10.58
CA ASP A 197 2.84 0.09 11.13
C ASP A 197 1.77 -0.49 10.21
N ILE A 198 1.07 0.33 9.41
CA ILE A 198 0.04 -0.15 8.48
C ILE A 198 0.64 -1.12 7.48
N ILE A 199 1.78 -0.74 6.88
CA ILE A 199 2.43 -1.52 5.83
C ILE A 199 2.98 -2.83 6.42
N GLU A 200 3.54 -2.78 7.62
CA GLU A 200 4.01 -3.96 8.33
C GLU A 200 2.84 -4.90 8.67
N SER A 201 1.78 -4.39 9.29
CA SER A 201 0.57 -5.14 9.62
C SER A 201 -0.06 -5.77 8.38
N VAL A 202 -0.23 -5.00 7.30
CA VAL A 202 -0.83 -5.49 6.05
C VAL A 202 0.04 -6.56 5.40
N ASN A 203 1.36 -6.38 5.35
CA ASN A 203 2.24 -7.39 4.76
C ASN A 203 2.26 -8.69 5.57
N GLN A 204 2.23 -8.61 6.90
CA GLN A 204 2.06 -9.81 7.73
C GLN A 204 0.71 -10.49 7.50
N ILE A 205 -0.37 -9.73 7.31
CA ILE A 205 -1.68 -10.29 6.93
C ILE A 205 -1.57 -10.99 5.58
N ARG A 206 -0.95 -10.36 4.57
CA ARG A 206 -0.75 -10.97 3.25
C ARG A 206 0.05 -12.27 3.33
N GLU A 207 1.08 -12.33 4.17
CA GLU A 207 1.84 -13.55 4.44
C GLU A 207 0.97 -14.65 5.07
N ASP A 208 0.23 -14.32 6.13
CA ASP A 208 -0.67 -15.26 6.81
C ASP A 208 -1.68 -15.86 5.83
N TYR A 209 -2.36 -15.03 5.04
CA TYR A 209 -3.35 -15.46 4.07
C TYR A 209 -2.74 -16.17 2.85
N SER A 210 -1.54 -15.78 2.42
CA SER A 210 -0.84 -16.47 1.33
C SER A 210 -0.59 -17.94 1.67
N ARG A 211 -0.17 -18.20 2.91
CA ARG A 211 0.06 -19.56 3.41
C ARG A 211 -1.24 -20.30 3.66
N GLU A 212 -2.22 -19.65 4.27
CA GLU A 212 -3.51 -20.27 4.60
C GLU A 212 -4.27 -20.76 3.35
N PHE A 213 -4.16 -20.01 2.25
CA PHE A 213 -4.91 -20.25 1.01
C PHE A 213 -4.04 -20.69 -0.17
N ASN A 214 -2.77 -21.00 0.04
CA ASN A 214 -1.85 -21.44 -1.02
C ASN A 214 -1.81 -20.47 -2.21
N VAL A 215 -1.54 -19.19 -1.94
CA VAL A 215 -1.54 -18.13 -2.98
C VAL A 215 -0.16 -18.03 -3.63
N PRO A 216 0.01 -18.41 -4.91
CA PRO A 216 1.34 -18.52 -5.50
C PRO A 216 1.98 -17.17 -5.87
N ASN A 217 1.20 -16.10 -5.98
CA ASN A 217 1.64 -14.80 -6.50
C ASN A 217 1.27 -13.61 -5.60
N MET A 218 1.16 -13.83 -4.28
CA MET A 218 0.91 -12.75 -3.32
C MET A 218 2.15 -11.87 -3.17
N HIS A 219 2.12 -10.64 -3.68
CA HIS A 219 3.27 -9.72 -3.57
C HIS A 219 3.32 -9.00 -2.23
N GLN A 220 4.51 -8.72 -1.71
CA GLN A 220 4.65 -7.76 -0.62
C GLN A 220 4.30 -6.35 -1.15
N LEU A 221 3.58 -5.57 -0.35
CA LEU A 221 3.38 -4.16 -0.61
C LEU A 221 4.65 -3.41 -0.21
N VAL A 222 5.29 -2.77 -1.19
CA VAL A 222 6.44 -1.89 -1.00
C VAL A 222 6.02 -0.43 -0.99
N ARG A 223 6.84 0.37 -0.33
CA ARG A 223 6.81 1.84 -0.43
C ARG A 223 7.53 2.23 -1.72
N ASP A 224 7.03 3.22 -2.43
CA ASP A 224 7.81 3.84 -3.51
C ASP A 224 8.78 4.85 -2.86
N ILE A 225 10.09 4.66 -3.04
CA ILE A 225 11.14 5.28 -2.20
C ILE A 225 11.55 6.69 -2.66
N PHE A 226 10.79 7.36 -3.53
CA PHE A 226 11.28 8.57 -4.20
C PHE A 226 11.04 9.95 -3.57
N SER A 227 10.37 10.11 -2.41
CA SER A 227 10.35 11.44 -1.78
C SER A 227 10.30 11.46 -0.24
N THR A 228 11.34 12.04 0.38
CA THR A 228 11.34 12.50 1.76
C THR A 228 10.96 13.98 1.81
N ALA A 229 9.66 14.29 1.72
CA ALA A 229 9.17 15.60 2.09
C ALA A 229 8.88 15.64 3.60
N ARG A 230 9.67 16.43 4.33
CA ARG A 230 9.67 16.63 5.79
C ARG A 230 8.46 17.45 6.32
N ASN A 231 7.24 17.17 5.87
CA ASN A 231 6.05 17.82 6.42
C ASN A 231 5.18 16.80 7.16
N ASN A 232 5.12 16.95 8.49
CA ASN A 232 4.48 16.07 9.50
C ASN A 232 2.95 15.85 9.34
N PHE A 233 2.34 16.22 8.22
CA PHE A 233 0.91 16.04 7.97
C PHE A 233 0.61 15.07 6.81
N PHE A 234 1.60 14.77 5.98
CA PHE A 234 1.44 13.96 4.77
C PHE A 234 2.72 13.15 4.53
N GLN A 235 2.76 11.94 5.08
CA GLN A 235 3.76 10.96 4.66
C GLN A 235 3.22 10.29 3.39
N ILE A 236 3.59 10.81 2.21
CA ILE A 236 3.10 10.28 0.94
C ILE A 236 4.29 9.86 0.09
N TRP A 237 4.25 8.61 -0.38
CA TRP A 237 5.43 7.87 -0.84
C TRP A 237 5.17 7.16 -2.17
N SER A 238 5.09 8.01 -3.20
CA SER A 238 5.21 7.80 -4.65
C SER A 238 4.74 9.10 -5.28
N ASP A 239 5.53 9.81 -6.08
CA ASP A 239 5.03 11.06 -6.71
C ASP A 239 3.83 10.79 -7.62
N ASP A 240 3.75 9.57 -8.20
CA ASP A 240 2.67 9.15 -9.08
C ASP A 240 1.39 8.76 -8.30
N LEU A 241 1.47 8.00 -7.19
CA LEU A 241 0.30 7.82 -6.30
C LEU A 241 -0.03 9.10 -5.51
N LEU A 242 0.94 9.96 -5.23
CA LEU A 242 0.77 11.27 -4.58
C LEU A 242 -0.05 12.21 -5.45
N LYS A 243 0.26 12.31 -6.75
CA LYS A 243 -0.56 13.07 -7.70
C LYS A 243 -2.01 12.57 -7.69
N ASN A 244 -2.20 11.25 -7.68
CA ASN A 244 -3.54 10.67 -7.56
C ASN A 244 -4.21 11.06 -6.23
N LEU A 245 -3.48 11.01 -5.11
CA LEU A 245 -3.98 11.35 -3.78
C LEU A 245 -4.30 12.85 -3.62
N GLN A 246 -3.44 13.74 -4.14
CA GLN A 246 -3.58 15.19 -4.09
C GLN A 246 -4.72 15.69 -4.97
N ASN A 247 -4.92 15.07 -6.13
CA ASN A 247 -6.00 15.39 -7.07
C ASN A 247 -7.31 14.64 -6.77
N MET A 248 -7.40 13.91 -5.64
CA MET A 248 -8.64 13.28 -5.21
C MET A 248 -9.70 14.34 -4.91
N ASN A 249 -10.49 14.69 -5.93
CA ASN A 249 -11.76 15.35 -5.73
C ASN A 249 -12.76 14.31 -5.18
N ARG A 250 -13.00 14.38 -3.86
CA ARG A 250 -13.88 13.48 -3.11
C ARG A 250 -15.33 13.48 -3.64
N ASP A 251 -15.74 14.57 -4.31
CA ASP A 251 -17.10 14.73 -4.83
C ASP A 251 -17.29 14.10 -6.22
N ASN A 252 -16.20 13.69 -6.87
CA ASN A 252 -16.23 13.12 -8.23
C ASN A 252 -16.14 11.59 -8.27
N GLY A 253 -16.27 10.91 -7.12
CA GLY A 253 -16.26 9.44 -7.06
C GLY A 253 -14.91 8.79 -7.41
N PHE A 254 -13.79 9.52 -7.23
CA PHE A 254 -12.43 9.04 -7.50
C PHE A 254 -12.20 8.62 -8.97
N LYS A 255 -12.43 9.51 -9.94
CA LYS A 255 -12.10 9.27 -11.36
C LYS A 255 -10.65 8.74 -11.48
N GLY A 256 -10.49 7.51 -11.97
CA GLY A 256 -9.19 6.82 -12.07
C GLY A 256 -8.99 5.66 -11.08
N ALA A 257 -9.73 5.65 -9.97
CA ALA A 257 -9.85 4.46 -9.14
C ALA A 257 -10.42 3.30 -9.97
N CYS A 258 -9.98 2.10 -9.65
CA CYS A 258 -10.31 0.87 -10.37
C CYS A 258 -9.72 0.77 -11.80
N VAL A 259 -8.85 1.69 -12.22
CA VAL A 259 -8.11 1.62 -13.50
C VAL A 259 -6.66 1.16 -13.28
N THR A 260 -5.89 1.92 -12.50
CA THR A 260 -4.48 1.58 -12.18
C THR A 260 -4.23 1.42 -10.68
N TRP A 261 -5.19 1.82 -9.83
CA TRP A 261 -5.10 1.73 -8.39
C TRP A 261 -6.47 1.52 -7.75
N ARG A 262 -6.47 1.11 -6.49
CA ARG A 262 -7.64 0.94 -5.62
C ARG A 262 -7.40 1.65 -4.30
N TYR A 263 -8.43 1.78 -3.47
CA TYR A 263 -8.29 2.44 -2.17
C TYR A 263 -9.08 1.72 -1.08
N VAL A 264 -8.64 1.94 0.16
CA VAL A 264 -9.26 1.40 1.37
C VAL A 264 -9.20 2.42 2.49
N HIS A 265 -10.27 2.45 3.29
CA HIS A 265 -10.31 3.19 4.54
C HIS A 265 -10.04 2.23 5.68
N ILE A 266 -9.14 2.60 6.59
CA ILE A 266 -8.94 1.85 7.83
C ILE A 266 -8.99 2.79 9.03
N ASP A 267 -9.55 2.28 10.12
CA ASP A 267 -9.63 3.02 11.37
C ASP A 267 -8.31 2.99 12.14
N THR A 268 -7.44 1.99 11.96
CA THR A 268 -6.21 1.83 12.74
C THR A 268 -5.15 1.05 11.96
N SER A 269 -3.87 1.21 12.34
CA SER A 269 -2.76 0.38 11.84
C SER A 269 -2.69 -1.01 12.50
N ASN A 270 -3.55 -1.32 13.47
CA ASN A 270 -3.54 -2.57 14.21
C ASN A 270 -3.90 -3.78 13.33
N LYS A 271 -2.98 -4.76 13.25
CA LYS A 271 -3.15 -6.03 12.52
C LYS A 271 -4.41 -6.81 12.94
N GLY A 272 -4.67 -6.91 14.25
CA GLY A 272 -5.82 -7.63 14.80
C GLY A 272 -7.15 -7.04 14.36
N SER A 273 -7.27 -5.70 14.39
CA SER A 273 -8.45 -4.99 13.91
C SER A 273 -8.70 -5.20 12.42
N ILE A 274 -7.66 -5.08 11.57
CA ILE A 274 -7.78 -5.32 10.12
C ILE A 274 -8.20 -6.77 9.84
N LYS A 275 -7.60 -7.75 10.53
CA LYS A 275 -8.01 -9.17 10.41
C LYS A 275 -9.45 -9.39 10.83
N LYS A 276 -9.88 -8.76 11.91
CA LYS A 276 -11.27 -8.90 12.38
C LYS A 276 -12.26 -8.35 11.37
N GLU A 277 -11.96 -7.20 10.77
CA GLU A 277 -12.77 -6.63 9.68
C GLU A 277 -12.82 -7.59 8.48
N LEU A 278 -11.68 -8.15 8.05
CA LEU A 278 -11.62 -9.16 7.00
C LEU A 278 -12.51 -10.37 7.31
N SER A 279 -12.45 -10.89 8.53
CA SER A 279 -13.28 -11.99 9.00
C SER A 279 -14.77 -11.65 8.90
N SER A 280 -15.20 -10.55 9.53
CA SER A 280 -16.62 -10.17 9.58
C SER A 280 -17.19 -9.77 8.22
N THR A 281 -16.39 -9.09 7.39
CA THR A 281 -16.83 -8.52 6.12
C THR A 281 -16.77 -9.54 4.98
N PHE A 282 -15.90 -10.56 5.07
CA PHE A 282 -15.73 -11.52 3.98
C PHE A 282 -15.62 -12.98 4.44
N PHE A 283 -14.65 -13.34 5.27
CA PHE A 283 -14.29 -14.76 5.45
C PHE A 283 -15.32 -15.58 6.23
N GLU A 284 -16.09 -14.98 7.14
CA GLU A 284 -17.17 -15.65 7.89
C GLU A 284 -18.48 -15.80 7.09
N LYS A 285 -18.58 -15.17 5.92
CA LYS A 285 -19.76 -15.27 5.05
C LYS A 285 -19.85 -16.63 4.35
N SER A 286 -21.04 -17.02 3.94
CA SER A 286 -21.24 -18.21 3.10
C SER A 286 -20.63 -18.04 1.71
N ASP A 287 -20.36 -19.14 1.00
CA ASP A 287 -19.76 -19.08 -0.36
C ASP A 287 -20.59 -18.28 -1.36
N VAL A 288 -21.92 -18.33 -1.23
CA VAL A 288 -22.85 -17.56 -2.08
C VAL A 288 -22.72 -16.07 -1.79
N GLU A 289 -22.67 -15.69 -0.51
CA GLU A 289 -22.49 -14.30 -0.10
C GLU A 289 -21.11 -13.77 -0.49
N LYS A 290 -20.04 -14.57 -0.37
CA LYS A 290 -18.69 -14.19 -0.82
C LYS A 290 -18.66 -13.86 -2.31
N ARG A 291 -19.23 -14.73 -3.15
CA ARG A 291 -19.33 -14.49 -4.61
C ARG A 291 -20.13 -13.23 -4.92
N SER A 292 -21.26 -13.04 -4.23
CA SER A 292 -22.10 -11.85 -4.38
C SER A 292 -21.36 -10.57 -3.97
N PHE A 293 -20.65 -10.61 -2.84
CA PHE A 293 -19.88 -9.48 -2.30
C PHE A 293 -18.81 -8.99 -3.29
N VAL A 294 -18.01 -9.90 -3.85
CA VAL A 294 -16.98 -9.55 -4.84
C VAL A 294 -17.61 -9.01 -6.12
N SER A 295 -18.69 -9.64 -6.61
CA SER A 295 -19.35 -9.24 -7.85
C SER A 295 -19.93 -7.81 -7.75
N ILE A 296 -20.71 -7.54 -6.70
CA ILE A 296 -21.41 -6.26 -6.48
C ILE A 296 -20.43 -5.11 -6.27
N ASN A 297 -19.34 -5.36 -5.54
CA ASN A 297 -18.41 -4.30 -5.12
C ASN A 297 -17.15 -4.22 -5.99
N SER A 298 -17.04 -5.01 -7.07
CA SER A 298 -15.88 -5.01 -7.98
C SER A 298 -15.52 -3.62 -8.54
N HIS A 299 -16.52 -2.75 -8.72
CA HIS A 299 -16.37 -1.37 -9.21
C HIS A 299 -16.22 -0.31 -8.11
N LYS A 300 -16.26 -0.70 -6.84
CA LYS A 300 -16.10 0.17 -5.65
C LYS A 300 -14.97 -0.38 -4.76
N THR A 301 -14.71 0.24 -3.62
CA THR A 301 -13.80 -0.33 -2.61
C THR A 301 -14.43 -1.57 -1.96
N LEU A 302 -13.61 -2.61 -1.74
CA LEU A 302 -13.93 -3.84 -1.01
C LEU A 302 -13.45 -3.76 0.46
N GLU A 303 -13.27 -2.55 0.98
CA GLU A 303 -12.75 -2.29 2.33
C GLU A 303 -11.41 -3.01 2.58
N SER A 304 -11.17 -3.56 3.78
CA SER A 304 -9.90 -4.24 4.08
C SER A 304 -9.55 -5.39 3.14
N LEU A 305 -10.52 -5.95 2.40
CA LEU A 305 -10.25 -7.01 1.41
C LEU A 305 -9.33 -6.52 0.28
N GLU A 306 -9.29 -5.22 0.01
CA GLU A 306 -8.39 -4.62 -0.98
C GLU A 306 -6.91 -4.94 -0.70
N PHE A 307 -6.53 -5.06 0.57
CA PHE A 307 -5.18 -5.45 0.99
C PHE A 307 -4.80 -6.88 0.62
N LEU A 308 -5.76 -7.71 0.20
CA LEU A 308 -5.53 -9.11 -0.14
C LEU A 308 -5.48 -9.36 -1.66
N ASN A 309 -5.54 -8.32 -2.48
CA ASN A 309 -5.34 -8.48 -3.92
C ASN A 309 -3.85 -8.87 -4.21
N PRO A 310 -3.57 -10.07 -4.76
CA PRO A 310 -2.21 -10.59 -4.92
C PRO A 310 -1.32 -9.76 -5.84
N LEU A 311 -1.93 -9.04 -6.79
CA LEU A 311 -1.24 -8.27 -7.83
C LEU A 311 -0.90 -6.84 -7.39
N GLN A 312 -1.41 -6.40 -6.23
CA GLN A 312 -0.97 -5.14 -5.64
C GLN A 312 0.45 -5.28 -5.10
N LYS A 313 1.27 -4.27 -5.38
CA LYS A 313 2.69 -4.18 -5.03
C LYS A 313 3.06 -2.88 -4.34
N PHE A 314 2.25 -1.84 -4.47
CA PHE A 314 2.52 -0.52 -3.93
C PHE A 314 1.40 -0.09 -3.00
N ILE A 315 1.76 0.63 -1.95
CA ILE A 315 0.82 1.21 -1.01
C ILE A 315 1.26 2.62 -0.61
N ALA A 316 0.31 3.55 -0.61
CA ALA A 316 0.50 4.89 -0.09
C ALA A 316 -0.68 5.23 0.82
N CYS A 317 -0.40 5.57 2.07
CA CYS A 317 -1.44 5.88 3.04
C CYS A 317 -1.34 7.34 3.47
N SER A 318 -2.47 7.95 3.80
CA SER A 318 -2.53 9.27 4.42
C SER A 318 -3.61 9.29 5.48
N ARG A 319 -3.39 10.04 6.55
CA ARG A 319 -4.43 10.29 7.55
C ARG A 319 -5.33 11.42 7.07
N ASN A 320 -6.64 11.25 7.20
CA ASN A 320 -7.62 12.31 6.95
C ASN A 320 -7.86 13.11 8.25
N SER A 321 -8.37 14.34 8.14
CA SER A 321 -8.81 15.15 9.30
C SER A 321 -9.88 14.44 10.15
N ASN A 322 -10.65 13.55 9.54
CA ASN A 322 -11.64 12.70 10.21
C ASN A 322 -11.02 11.33 10.55
N THR A 323 -10.05 11.30 11.47
CA THR A 323 -9.51 10.15 12.25
C THR A 323 -9.14 8.81 11.56
N ARG A 324 -9.50 8.58 10.30
CA ARG A 324 -9.28 7.37 9.50
C ARG A 324 -8.08 7.56 8.58
N PHE A 325 -7.39 6.46 8.30
CA PHE A 325 -6.42 6.40 7.22
C PHE A 325 -7.13 6.09 5.91
N ILE A 326 -6.61 6.68 4.83
CA ILE A 326 -6.94 6.33 3.46
C ILE A 326 -5.67 5.76 2.84
N CYS A 327 -5.72 4.53 2.39
CA CYS A 327 -4.61 3.89 1.70
C CYS A 327 -4.98 3.66 0.23
N LEU A 328 -4.11 4.09 -0.66
CA LEU A 328 -4.12 3.74 -2.08
C LEU A 328 -3.25 2.50 -2.30
N LEU A 329 -3.70 1.62 -3.17
CA LEU A 329 -3.08 0.35 -3.52
C LEU A 329 -2.87 0.32 -5.03
N GLY A 330 -1.65 0.06 -5.46
CA GLY A 330 -1.26 -0.03 -6.86
C GLY A 330 -0.48 -1.30 -7.16
N THR A 331 -0.40 -1.77 -8.39
CA THR A 331 -0.70 -1.06 -9.65
C THR A 331 -1.90 -1.66 -10.39
N GLU A 332 -2.72 -2.40 -9.65
CA GLU A 332 -3.87 -3.10 -10.21
C GLU A 332 -5.16 -2.34 -9.88
N GLY A 333 -5.87 -1.87 -10.91
CA GLY A 333 -7.19 -1.27 -10.73
C GLY A 333 -8.29 -2.31 -10.53
N LYS A 334 -8.14 -3.51 -11.09
CA LYS A 334 -9.15 -4.56 -10.98
C LYS A 334 -8.92 -5.45 -9.78
N PHE A 335 -9.90 -5.53 -8.89
CA PHE A 335 -9.82 -6.51 -7.80
C PHE A 335 -9.82 -7.94 -8.36
N THR A 336 -8.79 -8.72 -7.99
CA THR A 336 -8.70 -10.13 -8.31
C THR A 336 -8.52 -10.91 -7.02
N MET A 337 -9.51 -11.72 -6.67
CA MET A 337 -9.45 -12.59 -5.50
C MET A 337 -8.69 -13.88 -5.84
N PHE A 338 -7.85 -14.37 -4.92
CA PHE A 338 -7.27 -15.71 -5.01
C PHE A 338 -8.31 -16.80 -4.66
N ASP A 339 -7.97 -18.07 -4.88
CA ASP A 339 -8.82 -19.19 -4.46
C ASP A 339 -8.88 -19.31 -2.93
N TYR A 340 -9.96 -18.84 -2.34
CA TYR A 340 -10.21 -18.89 -0.90
C TYR A 340 -10.97 -20.16 -0.45
N SER A 341 -11.10 -21.17 -1.32
CA SER A 341 -11.85 -22.41 -1.01
C SER A 341 -11.03 -23.47 -0.25
N HIS A 342 -9.76 -23.19 0.05
CA HIS A 342 -8.76 -24.13 0.59
C HIS A 342 -8.51 -25.36 -0.30
N LYS A 343 -8.84 -25.28 -1.60
CA LYS A 343 -8.62 -26.37 -2.57
C LYS A 343 -7.39 -26.16 -3.45
N SER A 344 -6.80 -24.96 -3.44
CA SER A 344 -5.58 -24.68 -4.18
C SER A 344 -4.46 -25.62 -3.75
N SER A 345 -3.87 -26.32 -4.72
CA SER A 345 -2.67 -27.16 -4.56
C SER A 345 -1.39 -26.41 -4.93
N GLU A 346 -1.49 -25.11 -5.19
CA GLU A 346 -0.34 -24.27 -5.52
C GLU A 346 0.60 -24.13 -4.33
N THR A 347 1.85 -23.75 -4.58
CA THR A 347 2.82 -23.46 -3.51
C THR A 347 2.87 -21.95 -3.26
N PRO A 348 2.71 -21.47 -2.01
CA PRO A 348 2.83 -20.05 -1.69
C PRO A 348 4.12 -19.43 -2.25
N GLY A 349 3.99 -18.31 -2.98
CA GLY A 349 5.12 -17.61 -3.59
C GLY A 349 5.81 -18.36 -4.75
N SER A 350 5.21 -19.41 -5.33
CA SER A 350 5.81 -20.14 -6.46
C SER A 350 5.77 -19.40 -7.79
N ASN A 351 4.89 -18.40 -7.92
CA ASN A 351 4.63 -17.66 -9.15
C ASN A 351 4.92 -16.17 -8.97
N CYS A 352 6.09 -15.87 -8.40
CA CYS A 352 6.57 -14.50 -8.26
C CYS A 352 6.97 -13.90 -9.60
N HIS A 353 6.69 -12.61 -9.76
CA HIS A 353 7.12 -11.87 -10.93
C HIS A 353 8.64 -11.80 -11.06
N LYS A 354 9.10 -11.52 -12.28
CA LYS A 354 10.50 -11.19 -12.55
C LYS A 354 10.95 -10.07 -11.61
N ARG A 355 12.15 -10.20 -11.05
CA ARG A 355 12.73 -9.33 -9.99
C ARG A 355 12.11 -9.46 -8.61
N TYR A 356 11.16 -10.37 -8.42
CA TYR A 356 10.69 -10.77 -7.11
C TYR A 356 11.18 -12.19 -6.82
N ARG A 357 11.39 -12.47 -5.54
CA ARG A 357 11.73 -13.80 -5.05
C ARG A 357 10.69 -14.24 -4.02
N ASN A 358 10.52 -15.55 -3.92
CA ASN A 358 9.77 -16.11 -2.81
C ASN A 358 10.55 -15.86 -1.52
N ASP A 359 9.91 -15.20 -0.57
CA ASP A 359 10.34 -15.13 0.81
C ASP A 359 9.14 -15.55 1.65
N SER A 360 9.27 -16.67 2.36
CA SER A 360 8.31 -17.05 3.38
C SER A 360 6.87 -17.25 2.85
N GLY A 361 6.69 -17.52 1.56
CA GLY A 361 5.40 -17.74 0.90
C GLY A 361 4.81 -16.49 0.24
N ILE A 362 5.53 -15.37 0.21
CA ILE A 362 5.14 -14.13 -0.47
C ILE A 362 6.24 -13.68 -1.44
N CYS A 363 5.86 -12.89 -2.44
CA CYS A 363 6.75 -12.37 -3.46
C CYS A 363 7.34 -11.01 -3.04
N VAL A 364 8.61 -11.01 -2.65
CA VAL A 364 9.35 -9.83 -2.18
C VAL A 364 10.27 -9.33 -3.28
N ALA A 365 10.30 -8.01 -3.50
CA ALA A 365 11.19 -7.41 -4.49
C ALA A 365 12.66 -7.67 -4.13
N ILE A 366 13.47 -8.09 -5.10
CA ILE A 366 14.91 -8.33 -4.90
C ILE A 366 15.64 -7.02 -4.61
N LYS A 367 15.18 -5.92 -5.23
CA LYS A 367 15.66 -4.55 -5.02
C LYS A 367 14.47 -3.58 -4.94
N PRO A 368 13.86 -3.39 -3.76
CA PRO A 368 12.67 -2.56 -3.58
C PRO A 368 12.84 -1.11 -4.06
N GLU A 369 14.03 -0.53 -3.89
CA GLU A 369 14.39 0.83 -4.30
C GLU A 369 14.40 1.04 -5.82
N GLU A 370 14.44 -0.07 -6.56
CA GLU A 370 14.46 -0.12 -8.02
C GLU A 370 13.04 -0.36 -8.60
N GLU A 371 12.04 -0.62 -7.76
CA GLU A 371 10.66 -0.81 -8.17
C GLU A 371 9.99 0.51 -8.57
N SER A 372 9.07 0.44 -9.55
CA SER A 372 8.37 1.60 -10.09
C SER A 372 6.90 1.26 -10.26
N TYR A 373 6.01 2.18 -9.85
CA TYR A 373 4.56 2.04 -10.00
C TYR A 373 4.17 1.71 -11.46
N PHE A 374 4.69 2.43 -12.45
CA PHE A 374 4.34 2.14 -13.84
C PHE A 374 5.05 0.90 -14.40
N GLY A 375 5.90 0.24 -13.63
CA GLY A 375 6.75 -0.86 -14.08
C GLY A 375 7.89 -0.40 -14.99
N ARG A 376 8.59 -1.38 -15.58
CA ARG A 376 9.72 -1.13 -16.48
C ARG A 376 9.39 -1.55 -17.90
N GLN A 377 9.66 -0.65 -18.84
CA GLN A 377 9.53 -0.91 -20.27
C GLN A 377 10.33 -2.15 -20.70
N SER A 378 11.54 -2.33 -20.19
CA SER A 378 12.39 -3.48 -20.55
C SER A 378 11.76 -4.83 -20.17
N ASP A 379 11.07 -4.90 -19.04
CA ASP A 379 10.38 -6.12 -18.61
C ASP A 379 9.18 -6.38 -19.50
N PHE A 380 8.36 -5.36 -19.77
CA PHE A 380 7.26 -5.46 -20.74
C PHE A 380 7.71 -5.92 -22.12
N MET A 381 8.81 -5.37 -22.65
CA MET A 381 9.39 -5.74 -23.94
C MET A 381 9.84 -7.20 -23.99
N SER A 382 10.42 -7.70 -22.90
CA SER A 382 10.80 -9.11 -22.75
C SER A 382 9.55 -10.00 -22.76
N ASP A 383 8.58 -9.69 -21.91
CA ASP A 383 7.41 -10.52 -21.68
C ASP A 383 6.49 -10.58 -22.91
N ILE A 384 6.30 -9.47 -23.61
CA ILE A 384 5.43 -9.44 -24.79
C ILE A 384 6.02 -10.25 -25.95
N ASN A 385 7.34 -10.24 -26.10
CA ASN A 385 8.03 -11.08 -27.10
C ASN A 385 7.98 -12.56 -26.74
N GLU A 386 7.97 -12.91 -25.44
CA GLU A 386 7.73 -14.29 -25.01
C GLU A 386 6.32 -14.76 -25.38
N ILE A 387 5.29 -13.91 -25.17
CA ILE A 387 3.92 -14.21 -25.64
C ILE A 387 3.90 -14.41 -27.16
N ARG A 388 4.52 -13.51 -27.93
CA ARG A 388 4.59 -13.63 -29.39
C ARG A 388 5.26 -14.94 -29.81
N ARG A 389 6.36 -15.32 -29.15
CA ARG A 389 7.05 -16.61 -29.39
C ARG A 389 6.15 -17.80 -29.09
N ARG A 390 5.44 -17.80 -27.96
CA ARG A 390 4.49 -18.86 -27.59
C ARG A 390 3.44 -19.07 -28.67
N TYR A 391 2.74 -18.01 -29.06
CA TYR A 391 1.69 -18.10 -30.08
C TYR A 391 2.24 -18.41 -31.47
N ALA A 392 3.45 -17.95 -31.79
CA ALA A 392 4.11 -18.32 -33.04
C ALA A 392 4.32 -19.83 -33.15
N LYS A 393 4.76 -20.48 -32.06
CA LYS A 393 4.92 -21.94 -32.01
C LYS A 393 3.58 -22.67 -32.04
N GLU A 394 2.67 -22.28 -31.15
CA GLU A 394 1.37 -22.92 -30.96
C GLU A 394 0.53 -22.90 -32.25
N TYR A 395 0.52 -21.77 -32.95
CA TYR A 395 -0.26 -21.57 -34.18
C TYR A 395 0.58 -21.66 -35.46
N ARG A 396 1.85 -22.08 -35.35
CA ARG A 396 2.74 -22.28 -36.51
C ARG A 396 2.83 -21.03 -37.41
N VAL A 397 3.02 -19.88 -36.78
CA VAL A 397 3.09 -18.59 -37.44
C VAL A 397 4.48 -18.41 -38.04
N SER A 398 4.55 -18.54 -39.36
CA SER A 398 5.83 -18.55 -40.07
C SER A 398 6.61 -17.22 -40.06
N ASN A 399 5.95 -16.10 -39.77
CA ASN A 399 6.49 -14.75 -39.92
C ASN A 399 6.22 -13.84 -38.71
N MET A 400 6.13 -14.39 -37.49
CA MET A 400 5.97 -13.59 -36.28
C MET A 400 7.28 -12.89 -35.94
N HIS A 401 7.33 -11.55 -35.98
CA HIS A 401 8.54 -10.80 -35.65
C HIS A 401 8.63 -10.46 -34.16
N ALA A 402 9.83 -10.43 -33.58
CA ALA A 402 10.00 -9.78 -32.28
C ALA A 402 9.76 -8.27 -32.42
N LEU A 403 9.10 -7.68 -31.42
CA LEU A 403 9.00 -6.24 -31.27
C LEU A 403 10.33 -5.70 -30.72
N THR A 404 10.84 -4.67 -31.37
CA THR A 404 12.04 -3.92 -30.97
C THR A 404 11.68 -2.47 -30.69
N TRP A 405 12.40 -1.80 -29.79
CA TRP A 405 12.11 -0.41 -29.50
C TRP A 405 12.45 0.49 -30.69
N SER A 406 11.57 1.45 -31.03
CA SER A 406 11.82 2.44 -32.07
C SER A 406 11.80 3.86 -31.51
N ASN A 407 12.94 4.56 -31.63
CA ASN A 407 13.01 5.98 -31.28
C ASN A 407 12.19 6.84 -32.23
N GLU A 408 12.09 6.47 -33.51
CA GLU A 408 11.27 7.18 -34.50
C GLU A 408 9.78 7.15 -34.11
N LEU A 409 9.27 5.98 -33.68
CA LEU A 409 7.89 5.89 -33.17
C LEU A 409 7.71 6.64 -31.84
N ALA A 410 8.76 6.74 -31.01
CA ALA A 410 8.72 7.52 -29.79
C ALA A 410 8.62 9.03 -30.09
N GLU A 411 9.38 9.52 -31.06
CA GLU A 411 9.31 10.91 -31.56
C GLU A 411 7.93 11.23 -32.18
N VAL A 412 7.31 10.26 -32.86
CA VAL A 412 5.92 10.40 -33.35
C VAL A 412 4.92 10.46 -32.19
N LEU A 413 5.09 9.64 -31.16
CA LEU A 413 4.18 9.55 -30.03
C LEU A 413 4.26 10.76 -29.11
N ASP A 414 5.45 11.30 -28.88
CA ASP A 414 5.71 12.35 -27.88
C ASP A 414 4.75 13.56 -27.98
N PRO A 415 4.57 14.21 -29.15
CA PRO A 415 3.71 15.38 -29.27
C PRO A 415 2.20 15.06 -29.30
N LEU A 416 1.80 13.80 -29.39
CA LEU A 416 0.39 13.41 -29.51
C LEU A 416 -0.25 13.22 -28.13
N ASP A 417 -1.47 13.71 -27.96
CA ASP A 417 -2.39 13.26 -26.91
C ASP A 417 -3.13 11.99 -27.35
N THR A 418 -4.00 11.44 -26.50
CA THR A 418 -4.72 10.21 -26.83
C THR A 418 -5.65 10.39 -28.04
N THR A 419 -6.31 11.53 -28.17
CA THR A 419 -7.16 11.85 -29.33
C THR A 419 -6.35 11.89 -30.63
N GLY A 420 -5.17 12.53 -30.61
CA GLY A 420 -4.25 12.61 -31.73
C GLY A 420 -3.69 11.25 -32.13
N VAL A 421 -3.44 10.36 -31.16
CA VAL A 421 -3.07 8.96 -31.44
C VAL A 421 -4.21 8.26 -32.19
N ARG A 422 -5.45 8.35 -31.69
CA ARG A 422 -6.61 7.71 -32.34
C ARG A 422 -6.82 8.22 -33.77
N ALA A 423 -6.66 9.52 -33.99
CA ALA A 423 -6.89 10.15 -35.29
C ALA A 423 -5.85 9.78 -36.36
N LYS A 424 -4.59 9.57 -35.96
CA LYS A 424 -3.47 9.28 -36.88
C LYS A 424 -3.12 7.79 -36.98
N ALA A 425 -3.75 6.96 -36.16
CA ALA A 425 -3.61 5.52 -36.26
C ALA A 425 -4.06 5.01 -37.63
N LYS A 426 -3.61 3.81 -38.00
CA LYS A 426 -3.98 3.09 -39.24
C LYS A 426 -3.29 3.56 -40.52
N GLU A 427 -2.47 4.61 -40.48
CA GLU A 427 -1.67 5.03 -41.64
C GLU A 427 -0.38 4.21 -41.76
N THR A 428 0.55 4.40 -40.80
CA THR A 428 1.89 3.78 -40.79
C THR A 428 2.18 3.02 -39.51
N TRP A 429 1.22 2.99 -38.59
CA TRP A 429 1.32 2.31 -37.31
C TRP A 429 -0.07 2.07 -36.72
N ARG A 430 -0.11 1.15 -35.75
CA ARG A 430 -1.26 0.87 -34.86
C ARG A 430 -0.89 1.21 -33.44
N TYR A 431 -1.85 1.11 -32.52
CA TYR A 431 -1.56 1.37 -31.13
C TYR A 431 -2.31 0.45 -30.19
N GLY A 432 -1.72 0.19 -29.02
CA GLY A 432 -2.35 -0.44 -27.88
C GLY A 432 -2.25 0.47 -26.66
N ALA A 433 -3.29 0.47 -25.82
CA ALA A 433 -3.30 1.20 -24.56
C ALA A 433 -3.10 0.23 -23.38
N LEU A 434 -2.26 0.63 -22.44
CA LEU A 434 -1.95 -0.10 -21.21
C LEU A 434 -2.17 0.83 -20.03
N ASN A 435 -2.54 0.26 -18.88
CA ASN A 435 -2.67 1.02 -17.64
C ASN A 435 -1.29 1.28 -17.02
N THR A 436 -0.49 0.23 -16.93
CA THR A 436 0.91 0.22 -16.50
C THR A 436 1.67 -0.85 -17.31
N TYR A 437 3.00 -0.85 -17.28
CA TYR A 437 3.80 -1.98 -17.77
C TYR A 437 3.68 -3.17 -16.81
N ASP A 438 3.47 -2.87 -15.53
CA ASP A 438 3.33 -3.85 -14.47
C ASP A 438 1.96 -4.55 -14.50
N ASN A 439 1.86 -5.83 -14.12
CA ASN A 439 0.65 -6.68 -14.21
C ASN A 439 -0.01 -6.81 -15.61
N THR A 440 0.31 -5.93 -16.56
CA THR A 440 -0.26 -5.82 -17.91
C THR A 440 -0.14 -7.13 -18.68
N ILE A 441 0.92 -7.89 -18.40
CA ILE A 441 1.16 -9.17 -19.06
C ILE A 441 0.09 -10.21 -18.70
N TYR A 442 -0.45 -10.22 -17.48
CA TYR A 442 -1.54 -11.11 -17.11
C TYR A 442 -2.83 -10.74 -17.84
N HIS A 443 -3.10 -9.45 -17.98
CA HIS A 443 -4.26 -8.95 -18.74
C HIS A 443 -4.15 -9.31 -20.22
N ILE A 444 -2.97 -9.13 -20.83
CA ILE A 444 -2.71 -9.59 -22.20
C ILE A 444 -2.92 -11.10 -22.29
N LYS A 445 -2.29 -11.90 -21.42
CA LYS A 445 -2.42 -13.36 -21.44
C LYS A 445 -3.87 -13.80 -21.32
N ALA A 446 -4.65 -13.22 -20.41
CA ALA A 446 -6.04 -13.57 -20.18
C ALA A 446 -6.93 -13.21 -21.38
N ASP A 447 -6.80 -11.99 -21.92
CA ASP A 447 -7.63 -11.54 -23.04
C ASP A 447 -7.28 -12.27 -24.34
N VAL A 448 -6.00 -12.50 -24.58
CA VAL A 448 -5.52 -13.29 -25.71
C VAL A 448 -6.04 -14.74 -25.59
N THR A 449 -5.88 -15.38 -24.43
CA THR A 449 -6.36 -16.76 -24.22
C THR A 449 -7.86 -16.86 -24.46
N ARG A 450 -8.64 -15.93 -23.90
CA ARG A 450 -10.09 -15.86 -24.11
C ARG A 450 -10.45 -15.76 -25.59
N PHE A 451 -9.76 -14.90 -26.34
CA PHE A 451 -9.97 -14.78 -27.78
C PHE A 451 -9.69 -16.10 -28.50
N PHE A 452 -8.59 -16.79 -28.16
CA PHE A 452 -8.21 -18.04 -28.80
C PHE A 452 -9.08 -19.25 -28.40
N GLU A 453 -9.73 -19.23 -27.25
CA GLU A 453 -10.72 -20.23 -26.82
C GLU A 453 -12.09 -20.09 -27.49
N MET A 454 -12.38 -18.94 -28.11
CA MET A 454 -13.63 -18.76 -28.85
C MET A 454 -13.72 -19.70 -30.07
N ASN A 455 -14.96 -20.10 -30.39
CA ASN A 455 -15.23 -20.80 -31.64
C ASN A 455 -14.99 -19.90 -32.86
N ARG A 456 -14.89 -20.51 -34.05
CA ARG A 456 -14.53 -19.79 -35.29
C ARG A 456 -15.47 -18.63 -35.62
N THR A 457 -16.79 -18.82 -35.47
CA THR A 457 -17.78 -17.78 -35.77
C THR A 457 -17.63 -16.61 -34.80
N ALA A 458 -17.55 -16.90 -33.50
CA ALA A 458 -17.37 -15.88 -32.46
C ALA A 458 -16.06 -15.08 -32.64
N LYS A 459 -14.96 -15.72 -33.07
CA LYS A 459 -13.71 -15.03 -33.40
C LYS A 459 -13.89 -14.06 -34.56
N ASN A 460 -14.51 -14.52 -35.65
CA ASN A 460 -14.75 -13.68 -36.83
C ASN A 460 -15.64 -12.49 -36.47
N ASP A 461 -16.73 -12.74 -35.75
CA ASP A 461 -17.64 -11.69 -35.29
C ASP A 461 -16.93 -10.70 -34.37
N HIS A 462 -16.07 -11.18 -33.47
CA HIS A 462 -15.27 -10.32 -32.60
C HIS A 462 -14.32 -9.43 -33.40
N ILE A 463 -13.59 -9.97 -34.38
CA ILE A 463 -12.68 -9.20 -35.24
C ILE A 463 -13.47 -8.16 -36.05
N VAL A 464 -14.53 -8.58 -36.74
CA VAL A 464 -15.31 -7.70 -37.63
C VAL A 464 -15.95 -6.57 -36.83
N LYS A 465 -16.62 -6.89 -35.72
CA LYS A 465 -17.28 -5.91 -34.85
C LYS A 465 -16.27 -4.96 -34.22
N THR A 466 -15.12 -5.45 -33.76
CA THR A 466 -14.13 -4.59 -33.10
C THR A 466 -13.47 -3.65 -34.12
N LEU A 467 -13.18 -4.11 -35.34
CA LEU A 467 -12.67 -3.25 -36.41
C LEU A 467 -13.69 -2.21 -36.90
N SER A 468 -14.99 -2.50 -36.83
CA SER A 468 -16.05 -1.54 -37.18
C SER A 468 -16.25 -0.48 -36.09
N ASP A 469 -16.19 -0.90 -34.83
CA ASP A 469 -16.60 -0.07 -33.69
C ASP A 469 -15.40 0.66 -33.05
N LYS A 470 -14.18 0.16 -33.24
CA LYS A 470 -12.95 0.68 -32.63
C LYS A 470 -11.83 0.91 -33.63
N ASP A 471 -10.91 1.78 -33.24
CA ASP A 471 -9.70 2.10 -33.97
C ASP A 471 -8.50 1.20 -33.64
N THR A 472 -8.59 0.45 -32.54
CA THR A 472 -7.62 -0.53 -32.04
C THR A 472 -8.26 -1.90 -31.79
N MET A 473 -7.48 -2.97 -31.88
CA MET A 473 -7.83 -4.33 -31.43
C MET A 473 -7.39 -4.61 -29.99
N ASP A 474 -7.26 -3.54 -29.19
CA ASP A 474 -6.90 -3.59 -27.77
C ASP A 474 -5.61 -4.42 -27.55
N ARG A 475 -5.69 -5.47 -26.72
CA ARG A 475 -4.55 -6.32 -26.33
C ARG A 475 -4.07 -7.25 -27.45
N LEU A 476 -4.85 -7.47 -28.52
CA LEU A 476 -4.44 -8.31 -29.65
C LEU A 476 -3.49 -7.59 -30.61
N GLU A 477 -3.38 -6.25 -30.54
CA GLU A 477 -2.45 -5.47 -31.37
C GLU A 477 -1.00 -5.97 -31.20
N PHE A 478 -0.65 -6.39 -29.98
CA PHE A 478 0.67 -6.92 -29.65
C PHE A 478 0.97 -8.31 -30.27
N LEU A 479 0.00 -8.95 -30.92
CA LEU A 479 0.16 -10.24 -31.59
C LEU A 479 0.18 -10.14 -33.12
N ASN A 480 0.09 -8.94 -33.68
CA ASN A 480 0.18 -8.78 -35.13
C ASN A 480 1.59 -9.19 -35.62
N PRO A 481 1.71 -10.24 -36.46
CA PRO A 481 2.99 -10.84 -36.82
C PRO A 481 3.87 -9.93 -37.69
N LEU A 482 3.25 -8.97 -38.37
CA LEU A 482 3.94 -8.04 -39.27
C LEU A 482 4.51 -6.82 -38.53
N GLN A 483 4.05 -6.54 -37.31
CA GLN A 483 4.65 -5.51 -36.47
C GLN A 483 6.04 -5.94 -35.99
N LYS A 484 7.01 -5.03 -36.10
CA LYS A 484 8.44 -5.25 -35.82
C LYS A 484 8.98 -4.26 -34.79
N THR A 485 8.36 -3.10 -34.69
CA THR A 485 8.80 -2.01 -33.83
C THR A 485 7.68 -1.56 -32.92
N ILE A 486 8.05 -1.09 -31.74
CA ILE A 486 7.13 -0.54 -30.75
C ILE A 486 7.79 0.66 -30.06
N ALA A 487 6.99 1.66 -29.73
CA ALA A 487 7.38 2.74 -28.82
C ALA A 487 6.21 3.07 -27.91
N CYS A 488 6.49 3.31 -26.65
CA CYS A 488 5.47 3.54 -25.64
C CYS A 488 5.75 4.83 -24.86
N GLY A 489 4.69 5.53 -24.46
CA GLY A 489 4.80 6.80 -23.76
C GLY A 489 3.61 7.01 -22.83
N ARG A 490 3.84 7.73 -21.73
CA ARG A 490 2.77 8.11 -20.79
C ARG A 490 1.90 9.19 -21.43
N LYS A 491 0.58 9.05 -21.34
CA LYS A 491 -0.41 10.02 -21.80
C LYS A 491 -1.47 10.20 -20.73
N GLU A 492 -1.93 11.42 -20.53
CA GLU A 492 -2.99 11.73 -19.56
C GLU A 492 -4.29 12.01 -20.30
N GLU A 493 -5.37 11.34 -19.89
CA GLU A 493 -6.73 11.54 -20.40
C GLU A 493 -7.68 11.56 -19.20
N GLU A 494 -8.43 12.66 -19.05
CA GLU A 494 -9.39 12.85 -17.95
C GLU A 494 -8.83 12.62 -16.53
N GLY A 495 -7.54 12.92 -16.31
CA GLY A 495 -6.87 12.73 -15.02
C GLY A 495 -6.39 11.30 -14.76
N VAL A 496 -6.44 10.43 -15.77
CA VAL A 496 -5.89 9.07 -15.73
C VAL A 496 -4.68 8.99 -16.64
N THR A 497 -3.56 8.51 -16.10
CA THR A 497 -2.37 8.22 -16.89
C THR A 497 -2.45 6.83 -17.51
N TYR A 498 -2.31 6.76 -18.83
CA TYR A 498 -2.17 5.54 -19.61
C TYR A 498 -0.76 5.46 -20.20
N ILE A 499 -0.32 4.25 -20.50
CA ILE A 499 0.82 3.98 -21.35
C ILE A 499 0.28 3.63 -22.73
N ILE A 500 0.49 4.52 -23.69
CA ILE A 500 0.12 4.28 -25.08
C ILE A 500 1.34 3.74 -25.81
N CYS A 501 1.18 2.62 -26.52
CA CYS A 501 2.22 2.00 -27.31
C CYS A 501 1.86 2.03 -28.79
N LEU A 502 2.67 2.69 -29.62
CA LEU A 502 2.59 2.62 -31.07
C LEU A 502 3.33 1.36 -31.56
N LEU A 503 2.75 0.65 -32.52
CA LEU A 503 3.30 -0.54 -33.18
C LEU A 503 3.43 -0.29 -34.68
N GLY A 504 4.62 -0.52 -35.22
CA GLY A 504 4.92 -0.33 -36.64
C GLY A 504 5.62 -1.55 -37.26
N PRO A 505 5.68 -1.63 -38.61
CA PRO A 505 5.35 -0.55 -39.56
C PRO A 505 3.94 -0.63 -40.19
N GLU A 506 3.11 -1.60 -39.80
CA GLU A 506 1.84 -1.80 -40.50
C GLU A 506 0.75 -0.91 -39.88
N GLY A 507 0.03 -0.14 -40.71
CA GLY A 507 -1.18 0.56 -40.28
C GLY A 507 -2.40 -0.37 -40.13
N ASN A 508 -2.43 -1.48 -40.85
CA ASN A 508 -3.57 -2.40 -40.85
C ASN A 508 -3.44 -3.50 -39.79
N PHE A 509 -4.54 -3.81 -39.10
CA PHE A 509 -4.56 -4.92 -38.17
C PHE A 509 -4.58 -6.24 -38.96
N THR A 510 -3.67 -7.15 -38.61
CA THR A 510 -3.71 -8.52 -39.09
C THR A 510 -3.45 -9.47 -37.92
N ILE A 511 -4.14 -10.60 -37.96
CA ILE A 511 -3.92 -11.74 -37.07
C ILE A 511 -3.60 -12.95 -37.94
N PHE A 512 -2.74 -13.84 -37.48
CA PHE A 512 -2.40 -15.07 -38.18
C PHE A 512 -3.58 -16.07 -38.20
N ASP A 513 -3.47 -17.12 -39.00
CA ASP A 513 -4.48 -18.17 -39.07
C ASP A 513 -4.69 -18.84 -37.70
N THR A 514 -5.88 -18.67 -37.14
CA THR A 514 -6.26 -19.21 -35.83
C THR A 514 -6.87 -20.62 -35.89
N SER A 515 -6.92 -21.24 -37.07
CA SER A 515 -7.58 -22.53 -37.30
C SER A 515 -6.71 -23.76 -37.02
N PHE A 516 -5.44 -23.56 -36.64
CA PHE A 516 -4.41 -24.60 -36.49
C PHE A 516 -4.11 -25.42 -37.78
N GLN A 517 -4.54 -24.93 -38.95
CA GLN A 517 -4.38 -25.65 -40.22
C GLN A 517 -3.06 -25.34 -40.93
N SER A 518 -2.28 -24.37 -40.43
CA SER A 518 -0.97 -24.03 -40.99
C SER A 518 -0.01 -25.22 -40.98
N GLN A 519 0.53 -25.52 -42.16
CA GLN A 519 1.59 -26.53 -42.35
C GLN A 519 3.00 -25.91 -42.32
N LEU A 520 3.10 -24.59 -42.17
CA LEU A 520 4.39 -23.91 -42.15
C LEU A 520 5.06 -24.08 -40.77
N ALA A 521 6.38 -24.12 -40.73
CA ALA A 521 7.09 -24.07 -39.45
C ALA A 521 7.11 -22.63 -38.91
N ALA A 522 7.01 -22.47 -37.59
CA ALA A 522 7.15 -21.17 -36.94
C ALA A 522 8.51 -20.53 -37.32
N GLY A 523 8.51 -19.25 -37.67
CA GLY A 523 9.71 -18.53 -38.13
C GLY A 523 10.28 -18.96 -39.49
N SER A 524 9.61 -19.84 -40.27
CA SER A 524 10.11 -20.27 -41.59
C SER A 524 10.09 -19.20 -42.69
N LYS A 525 9.35 -18.11 -42.48
CA LYS A 525 9.16 -17.00 -43.42
C LYS A 525 9.52 -15.66 -42.80
N CYS A 526 10.63 -15.61 -42.07
CA CYS A 526 11.17 -14.34 -41.59
C CYS A 526 11.48 -13.40 -42.75
N HIS A 527 11.21 -12.10 -42.57
CA HIS A 527 11.57 -11.11 -43.58
C HIS A 527 13.09 -11.01 -43.75
N LYS A 528 13.53 -10.50 -44.91
CA LYS A 528 14.96 -10.26 -45.18
C LYS A 528 15.58 -9.41 -44.07
N GLY A 529 16.73 -9.86 -43.54
CA GLY A 529 17.41 -9.23 -42.40
C GLY A 529 17.00 -9.75 -41.02
N TYR A 530 16.01 -10.66 -40.96
CA TYR A 530 15.59 -11.35 -39.76
C TYR A 530 15.91 -12.84 -39.87
N TYR A 531 16.19 -13.48 -38.74
CA TYR A 531 16.37 -14.92 -38.66
C TYR A 531 15.46 -15.53 -37.61
N ASN A 532 15.21 -16.82 -37.76
CA ASN A 532 14.39 -17.57 -36.84
C ASN A 532 15.18 -17.86 -35.56
N GLU A 533 14.70 -17.32 -34.43
CA GLU A 533 15.11 -17.72 -33.09
C GLU A 533 13.92 -18.39 -32.41
N ASP A 534 13.94 -19.73 -32.44
CA ASP A 534 12.97 -20.54 -31.70
C ASP A 534 11.50 -20.20 -32.04
N GLY A 535 11.21 -20.04 -33.33
CA GLY A 535 9.88 -19.73 -33.87
C GLY A 535 9.55 -18.24 -33.99
N LEU A 536 10.42 -17.36 -33.50
CA LEU A 536 10.26 -15.90 -33.56
C LEU A 536 11.31 -15.28 -34.50
N CYS A 537 10.89 -14.39 -35.39
CA CYS A 537 11.77 -13.69 -36.31
C CYS A 537 12.43 -12.49 -35.64
N ILE A 538 13.74 -12.57 -35.38
CA ILE A 538 14.50 -11.53 -34.69
C ILE A 538 15.52 -10.87 -35.63
N MET A 539 15.79 -9.59 -35.39
CA MET A 539 16.83 -8.86 -36.14
C MET A 539 18.18 -9.22 -35.55
N GLN A 540 19.17 -9.50 -36.40
CA GLN A 540 20.54 -9.70 -35.93
C GLN A 540 21.08 -8.36 -35.46
N ILE A 541 21.26 -8.22 -34.15
CA ILE A 541 22.18 -7.22 -33.63
C ILE A 541 23.54 -7.63 -34.20
N PRO A 542 24.22 -6.78 -35.01
CA PRO A 542 25.56 -7.10 -35.45
C PRO A 542 26.35 -7.41 -34.19
N THR A 543 26.92 -8.61 -34.10
CA THR A 543 27.91 -8.93 -33.07
C THR A 543 28.92 -7.82 -33.15
N GLN A 544 28.97 -6.97 -32.13
CA GLN A 544 30.01 -5.96 -32.05
C GLN A 544 31.33 -6.72 -32.21
N VAL A 545 32.13 -6.31 -33.19
CA VAL A 545 33.58 -6.40 -33.15
C VAL A 545 33.97 -6.16 -31.69
N PRO A 546 34.80 -7.03 -31.07
CA PRO A 546 34.94 -7.13 -29.62
C PRO A 546 34.95 -5.76 -28.96
N ILE A 547 34.03 -5.57 -28.01
CA ILE A 547 33.92 -4.38 -27.17
C ILE A 547 35.33 -4.07 -26.70
N ILE A 548 35.90 -3.00 -27.23
CA ILE A 548 36.98 -2.32 -26.54
C ILE A 548 36.36 -1.90 -25.21
N ASP A 549 36.83 -2.54 -24.14
CA ASP A 549 36.37 -2.30 -22.79
C ASP A 549 36.77 -0.87 -22.41
N TYR A 550 35.85 0.07 -22.60
CA TYR A 550 36.05 1.48 -22.28
C TYR A 550 36.37 1.70 -20.79
N ARG A 551 36.02 0.76 -19.90
CA ARG A 551 36.45 0.78 -18.50
C ARG A 551 37.94 0.47 -18.39
N LYS A 552 38.41 -0.50 -19.17
CA LYS A 552 39.82 -0.89 -19.24
C LYS A 552 40.68 0.19 -19.89
N MET A 553 40.19 0.86 -20.93
CA MET A 553 40.86 2.04 -21.51
C MET A 553 40.91 3.22 -20.56
N ALA A 554 39.81 3.50 -19.82
CA ALA A 554 39.79 4.56 -18.83
C ALA A 554 40.69 4.27 -17.61
N GLU A 555 40.81 3.00 -17.20
CA GLU A 555 41.79 2.58 -16.18
C GLU A 555 43.23 2.64 -16.70
N GLU A 556 43.49 2.28 -17.96
CA GLU A 556 44.81 2.40 -18.59
C GLU A 556 45.23 3.87 -18.78
N GLU A 557 44.34 4.76 -19.20
CA GLU A 557 44.62 6.22 -19.26
C GLU A 557 44.82 6.83 -17.86
N ARG A 558 44.03 6.41 -16.86
CA ARG A 558 44.20 6.88 -15.47
C ARG A 558 45.53 6.41 -14.89
N ASN A 559 45.96 5.18 -15.18
CA ASN A 559 47.25 4.65 -14.75
C ASN A 559 48.43 5.30 -15.50
N LYS A 560 48.24 5.71 -16.77
CA LYS A 560 49.21 6.51 -17.53
C LYS A 560 49.38 7.93 -16.95
N ALA A 561 48.28 8.59 -16.61
CA ALA A 561 48.30 9.93 -15.99
C ALA A 561 48.91 9.93 -14.57
N LEU A 562 49.02 8.78 -13.91
CA LEU A 562 49.68 8.59 -12.62
C LEU A 562 51.19 8.31 -12.71
N THR A 563 51.72 8.08 -13.92
CA THR A 563 53.12 7.68 -14.16
C THR A 563 53.93 8.68 -14.98
N GLU A 564 53.31 9.69 -15.59
CA GLU A 564 53.99 10.77 -16.31
C GLU A 564 54.14 12.01 -15.41
N GLU A 565 55.37 12.50 -15.24
CA GLU A 565 55.65 13.79 -14.60
C GLU A 565 55.01 14.93 -15.41
N PRO A 566 54.40 15.94 -14.76
CA PRO A 566 53.74 17.02 -15.47
C PRO A 566 54.76 17.86 -16.25
N GLU A 567 54.51 18.04 -17.55
CA GLU A 567 55.23 19.02 -18.36
C GLU A 567 55.06 20.43 -17.77
N PRO A 568 56.12 21.27 -17.81
CA PRO A 568 56.06 22.61 -17.24
C PRO A 568 55.12 23.51 -18.05
N GLU A 569 54.18 24.16 -17.37
CA GLU A 569 53.28 25.13 -17.97
C GLU A 569 54.04 26.29 -18.64
N PRO A 570 53.64 26.72 -19.86
CA PRO A 570 54.18 27.92 -20.46
C PRO A 570 53.61 29.16 -19.77
N ILE A 571 54.53 30.00 -19.29
CA ILE A 571 54.27 31.36 -18.82
C ILE A 571 53.71 32.17 -20.00
N LEU A 572 52.51 32.72 -19.87
CA LEU A 572 52.03 33.80 -20.74
C LEU A 572 51.17 34.80 -19.97
N GLU A 573 51.33 36.06 -20.40
CA GLU A 573 51.14 37.29 -19.66
C GLU A 573 49.69 37.75 -19.49
N ASN A 574 49.58 38.60 -18.48
CA ASN A 574 48.42 39.27 -17.94
C ASN A 574 48.00 40.44 -18.84
N HIS A 575 46.77 40.42 -19.38
CA HIS A 575 46.03 41.63 -19.73
C HIS A 575 44.57 41.48 -19.31
N GLY A 576 44.18 42.29 -18.33
CA GLY A 576 42.86 42.23 -17.70
C GLY A 576 41.71 42.77 -18.55
N ASN A 577 40.50 42.49 -18.08
CA ASN A 577 39.39 43.42 -18.15
C ASN A 577 38.52 43.28 -16.90
N GLU A 578 38.50 44.38 -16.15
CA GLU A 578 37.81 44.60 -14.88
C GLU A 578 36.29 44.58 -15.07
N ILE A 579 35.59 43.72 -14.33
CA ILE A 579 34.18 43.94 -14.03
C ILE A 579 34.14 44.70 -12.71
N SER A 580 33.76 45.97 -12.80
CA SER A 580 33.71 46.95 -11.71
C SER A 580 32.91 46.45 -10.49
N LEU A 581 33.56 46.51 -9.33
CA LEU A 581 32.98 46.30 -7.99
C LEU A 581 31.69 47.12 -7.73
N GLY A 582 31.46 48.18 -8.51
CA GLY A 582 30.25 49.00 -8.43
C GLY A 582 28.97 48.25 -8.79
N TYR A 583 29.02 47.28 -9.72
CA TYR A 583 27.84 46.49 -10.10
C TYR A 583 27.38 45.54 -9.01
N LEU A 584 28.32 44.99 -8.24
CA LEU A 584 28.00 44.09 -7.13
C LEU A 584 27.35 44.85 -5.96
N LEU A 585 27.78 46.10 -5.72
CA LEU A 585 27.24 46.96 -4.67
C LEU A 585 25.81 47.43 -4.96
N VAL A 586 25.51 47.77 -6.22
CA VAL A 586 24.15 48.15 -6.65
C VAL A 586 23.17 46.97 -6.54
N PHE A 587 23.63 45.76 -6.87
CA PHE A 587 22.81 44.55 -6.75
C PHE A 587 22.48 44.19 -5.30
N LEU A 588 23.42 44.41 -4.38
CA LEU A 588 23.23 44.16 -2.94
C LEU A 588 22.32 45.22 -2.29
N LEU A 589 22.43 46.48 -2.69
CA LEU A 589 21.56 47.55 -2.19
C LEU A 589 20.12 47.42 -2.72
N ALA A 590 19.92 46.98 -3.96
CA ALA A 590 18.59 46.72 -4.51
C ALA A 590 17.85 45.62 -3.72
N LYS A 591 18.56 44.57 -3.28
CA LYS A 591 17.96 43.51 -2.44
C LYS A 591 17.56 43.96 -1.03
N LEU A 592 18.17 45.03 -0.52
CA LEU A 592 17.88 45.56 0.82
C LEU A 592 16.62 46.45 0.85
N PHE A 593 16.28 47.10 -0.28
CA PHE A 593 15.11 47.99 -0.37
C PHE A 593 13.81 47.28 -0.81
N PHE A 594 13.87 46.08 -1.37
CA PHE A 594 12.69 45.30 -1.79
C PHE A 594 12.19 44.28 -0.75
N ASN A 595 12.72 44.32 0.48
CA ASN A 595 12.28 43.49 1.61
C ASN A 595 12.01 44.35 2.87
N ILE A 596 11.17 45.37 2.70
CA ILE A 596 10.42 46.04 3.79
C ILE A 596 8.95 46.03 3.41
#